data_AF-A0A844IU75-F1
#
_entry.id   AF-A0A844IU75-F1
#
_cell.length_a   1.000
_cell.length_b   1.000
_cell.length_c   1.000
_cell.angle_alpha   90.00
_cell.angle_beta   90.00
_cell.angle_gamma   90.00
#
_symmetry.space_group_name_H-M   'P 1'
#
loop_
_entity.id
_entity.type
_entity.pdbx_description
1 polymer ?
#
loop_
_entity_poly.entity_id
_entity_poly.type
_entity_poly.pdbx_seq_one_letter_code
_entity_poly.pdbx_strand_id
1 'polypeptide(L)' 'MNNNTQLQIILANSIIATVLPAIAQLDLPNWWLAGGAVRNTVWRSLFGKECDLFIKDFDIAFFDDVGNRGVSHIRMSRI' A
#
# COMPACT_ATOMS: atom_id res chain seq x y z
N MET A 1 0.71 -9.44 22.76
CA MET A 1 0.15 -8.60 21.67
C MET A 1 -0.55 -9.55 20.69
N ASN A 2 -1.74 -9.24 20.20
CA ASN A 2 -2.39 -10.11 19.20
C ASN A 2 -1.86 -9.81 17.79
N ASN A 3 -2.07 -10.73 16.85
CA ASN A 3 -1.55 -10.62 15.48
C ASN A 3 -2.03 -9.34 14.78
N ASN A 4 -3.27 -8.91 15.03
CA ASN A 4 -3.82 -7.70 14.41
C ASN A 4 -3.13 -6.43 14.93
N THR A 5 -2.92 -6.32 16.24
CA THR A 5 -2.18 -5.20 16.84
C THR A 5 -0.74 -5.14 16.34
N GLN A 6 -0.08 -6.30 16.21
CA GLN A 6 1.27 -6.35 15.66
C GLN A 6 1.31 -5.88 14.20
N LEU A 7 0.36 -6.33 13.36
CA LEU A 7 0.25 -5.88 11.97
C LEU A 7 -0.01 -4.37 11.87
N GLN A 8 -0.91 -3.83 12.70
CA GLN A 8 -1.18 -2.39 12.74
C GLN A 8 0.09 -1.59 13.07
N ILE A 9 0.88 -2.04 14.04
CA ILE A 9 2.14 -1.39 14.42
C ILE A 9 3.17 -1.46 13.30
N ILE A 10 3.31 -2.62 12.64
CA ILE A 10 4.24 -2.77 11.52
C ILE A 10 3.88 -1.81 10.39
N LEU A 11 2.60 -1.74 10.01
CA LEU A 11 2.15 -0.87 8.93
C LEU A 11 2.27 0.61 9.29
N ALA A 12 1.90 1.00 10.51
CA ALA A 12 1.97 2.38 11.00
C ALA A 12 3.40 2.93 11.08
N ASN A 13 4.39 2.08 11.31
CA ASN A 13 5.81 2.45 11.40
C ASN A 13 6.59 2.20 10.10
N SER A 14 5.90 2.10 8.97
CA SER A 14 6.50 1.84 7.66
C SER A 14 6.13 2.91 6.63
N ILE A 15 6.70 2.82 5.43
CA ILE A 15 6.35 3.70 4.31
C ILE A 15 4.84 3.64 3.95
N ILE A 16 4.16 2.54 4.30
CA ILE A 16 2.72 2.39 4.10
C ILE A 16 1.94 3.52 4.79
N ALA A 17 2.37 3.94 5.99
CA ALA A 17 1.74 5.03 6.72
C ALA A 17 1.86 6.40 6.02
N THR A 18 2.90 6.57 5.19
CA THR A 18 3.09 7.79 4.38
C THR A 18 2.33 7.73 3.07
N VAL A 19 2.21 6.55 2.47
CA VAL A 19 1.61 6.37 1.14
C VAL A 19 0.08 6.35 1.20
N LEU A 20 -0.52 5.76 2.23
CA LEU A 20 -1.98 5.70 2.37
C LEU A 20 -2.65 7.09 2.31
N PRO A 21 -2.17 8.14 3.03
CA PRO A 21 -2.71 9.49 2.88
C PRO A 21 -2.54 10.10 1.49
N ALA A 22 -1.49 9.74 0.75
CA ALA A 22 -1.30 10.21 -0.63
C ALA A 22 -2.29 9.56 -1.60
N ILE A 23 -2.55 8.26 -1.44
CA ILE A 23 -3.55 7.54 -2.24
C ILE A 23 -4.96 8.07 -1.95
N ALA A 24 -5.26 8.39 -0.69
CA ALA A 24 -6.55 8.96 -0.30
C ALA A 24 -6.87 10.28 -1.03
N GLN A 25 -5.85 11.05 -1.45
CA GLN A 25 -6.03 12.28 -2.22
C GLN A 25 -6.42 12.04 -3.69
N LEU A 26 -6.36 10.80 -4.18
CA LEU A 26 -6.76 10.44 -5.54
C LEU A 26 -8.28 10.34 -5.70
N ASP A 27 -9.04 10.42 -4.60
CA ASP A 27 -10.51 10.37 -4.59
C ASP A 27 -11.10 9.16 -5.35
N LEU A 28 -10.42 8.02 -5.25
CA LEU A 28 -10.87 6.77 -5.86
C LEU A 28 -12.02 6.18 -5.03
N PRO A 29 -13.05 5.60 -5.65
CA PRO A 29 -14.11 4.89 -4.91
C PRO A 29 -13.63 3.50 -4.47
N ASN A 30 -14.01 3.09 -3.25
CA ASN A 30 -13.82 1.73 -2.73
C ASN A 30 -12.40 1.15 -2.95
N TRP A 31 -11.38 1.96 -2.70
CA TRP A 31 -9.99 1.59 -2.99
C TRP A 31 -9.29 0.91 -1.82
N TRP A 32 -8.35 0.01 -2.12
CA TRP A 32 -7.39 -0.56 -1.19
C TRP A 32 -5.98 -0.51 -1.76
N LEU A 33 -5.00 -0.25 -0.89
CA LEU A 33 -3.60 -0.54 -1.18
C LEU A 33 -3.36 -2.04 -0.98
N ALA A 34 -2.80 -2.70 -1.99
CA ALA A 34 -2.62 -4.14 -2.02
C ALA A 34 -1.22 -4.54 -2.52
N GLY A 35 -1.04 -5.84 -2.70
CA GLY A 35 0.08 -6.39 -3.46
C GLY A 35 1.42 -6.37 -2.74
N GLY A 36 2.48 -6.16 -3.54
CA GLY A 36 3.86 -6.39 -3.14
C GLY A 36 4.30 -5.50 -1.97
N ALA A 37 3.90 -4.22 -1.97
CA ALA A 37 4.29 -3.27 -0.96
C ALA A 37 3.87 -3.68 0.47
N VAL A 38 2.61 -4.12 0.63
CA VAL A 38 2.05 -4.53 1.92
C VAL A 38 2.74 -5.81 2.42
N ARG A 39 2.81 -6.85 1.56
CA ARG A 39 3.44 -8.12 1.90
C ARG A 39 4.91 -7.94 2.27
N ASN A 40 5.67 -7.24 1.44
CA ASN A 40 7.12 -7.07 1.63
C ASN A 40 7.41 -6.28 2.91
N THR A 41 6.59 -5.28 3.24
CA THR A 41 6.69 -4.54 4.52
C THR A 41 6.54 -5.46 5.72
N VAL A 42 5.49 -6.29 5.73
CA VAL A 42 5.24 -7.21 6.84
C VAL A 42 6.34 -8.27 6.92
N TRP A 43 6.70 -8.89 5.82
CA TRP A 43 7.71 -9.96 5.81
C TRP A 43 9.10 -9.45 6.19
N ARG A 44 9.52 -8.27 5.72
CA ARG A 44 10.77 -7.67 6.20
C ARG A 44 10.76 -7.38 7.70
N SER A 45 9.62 -6.95 8.24
CA SER A 45 9.52 -6.70 9.68
C SER A 45 9.60 -8.00 10.50
N LEU A 46 9.12 -9.13 9.96
CA LEU A 46 9.11 -10.42 10.64
C LEU A 46 10.44 -11.18 10.50
N PHE A 47 11.04 -11.16 9.31
CA PHE A 47 12.25 -11.92 8.99
C PHE A 47 13.54 -11.08 9.08
N GLY A 48 13.42 -9.78 9.32
CA GLY A 48 14.56 -8.89 9.56
C GLY A 48 15.38 -8.57 8.30
N LYS A 49 16.66 -8.24 8.52
CA LYS A 49 17.56 -7.69 7.48
C LYS A 49 17.96 -8.67 6.39
N GLU A 50 17.82 -9.97 6.63
CA GLU A 50 18.11 -11.02 5.63
C GLU A 50 16.96 -11.20 4.62
N CYS A 51 15.80 -10.58 4.88
CA CYS A 51 14.68 -10.59 3.96
C CYS A 51 14.96 -9.64 2.79
N ASP A 52 15.47 -10.18 1.68
CA ASP A 52 15.78 -9.45 0.44
C ASP A 52 14.53 -9.13 -0.41
N LEU A 53 13.49 -8.63 0.26
CA LEU A 53 12.30 -8.11 -0.38
C LEU A 53 12.36 -6.59 -0.38
N PHE A 54 11.98 -5.99 -1.50
CA PHE A 54 11.96 -4.54 -1.67
C PHE A 54 10.66 -4.11 -2.31
N ILE A 55 10.25 -2.88 -2.03
CA ILE A 55 9.06 -2.29 -2.64
C ILE A 55 9.50 -1.72 -3.97
N LYS A 56 8.91 -2.22 -5.06
CA LYS A 56 9.17 -1.75 -6.43
C LYS A 56 8.11 -0.73 -6.86
N ASP A 57 6.88 -0.98 -6.44
CA ASP A 57 5.66 -0.34 -6.86
C ASP A 57 4.58 -0.44 -5.76
N PHE A 58 3.51 0.33 -5.93
CA PHE A 58 2.33 0.30 -5.06
C PHE A 58 1.09 -0.05 -5.91
N ASP A 59 0.47 -1.19 -5.60
CA ASP A 59 -0.74 -1.65 -6.29
C ASP A 59 -1.97 -1.04 -5.62
N ILE A 60 -2.74 -0.23 -6.34
CA ILE A 60 -4.00 0.36 -5.86
C ILE A 60 -5.15 -0.31 -6.62
N ALA A 61 -5.93 -1.13 -5.92
CA ALA A 61 -7.17 -1.68 -6.46
C ALA A 61 -8.32 -0.75 -6.07
N PHE A 62 -9.21 -0.43 -7.00
CA PHE A 62 -10.40 0.37 -6.73
C PHE A 62 -11.58 -0.15 -7.53
N PHE A 63 -12.79 0.18 -7.10
CA PHE A 63 -14.02 -0.27 -7.75
C PHE A 63 -14.98 0.92 -7.93
N ASP A 64 -15.21 1.26 -9.20
CA ASP A 64 -16.19 2.23 -9.66
C ASP A 64 -17.39 1.49 -10.25
N ASP A 65 -18.55 1.60 -9.60
CA ASP A 65 -19.80 0.95 -9.98
C ASP A 65 -20.50 1.65 -11.16
N VAL A 66 -20.15 2.92 -11.44
CA VAL A 66 -20.67 3.69 -12.58
C VAL A 66 -19.92 3.32 -13.88
N GLY A 67 -18.78 2.63 -13.77
CA GLY A 67 -18.07 2.05 -14.90
C GLY A 67 -17.31 3.05 -15.76
N ASN A 68 -16.88 4.18 -15.19
CA ASN A 68 -16.05 5.12 -15.93
C ASN A 68 -14.64 4.52 -16.08
N ARG A 69 -14.42 3.79 -17.18
CA ARG A 69 -13.11 3.23 -17.55
C ARG A 69 -12.15 4.33 -18.02
N GLY A 70 -11.95 5.35 -17.19
CA GLY A 70 -10.79 6.20 -17.29
C GLY A 70 -9.58 5.37 -16.88
N VAL A 71 -8.76 4.97 -17.85
CA VAL A 71 -7.42 4.44 -17.55
C VAL A 71 -6.64 5.61 -16.95
N SER A 72 -6.78 5.84 -15.65
CA SER A 72 -6.00 6.85 -14.94
C SER A 72 -4.57 6.32 -14.86
N HIS A 73 -3.75 6.75 -15.80
CA HIS A 73 -2.30 6.68 -15.69
C HIS A 73 -1.93 7.58 -14.52
N ILE A 74 -1.96 7.05 -13.29
CA ILE A 74 -1.53 7.77 -12.08
C ILE A 74 -0.02 7.93 -12.21
N ARG A 75 0.42 9.01 -12.88
CA ARG A 75 1.81 9.45 -12.84
C ARG A 75 2.05 9.99 -11.44
N MET A 76 2.57 9.14 -10.56
CA MET A 76 3.31 9.59 -9.39
C MET A 76 4.50 10.41 -9.90
N SER A 77 4.29 11.72 -10.01
CA SER A 77 5.36 12.68 -10.29
C SER A 77 6.33 12.56 -9.11
N ARG A 78 7.60 12.25 -9.41
CA ARG A 78 8.70 12.16 -8.42
C ARG A 78 8.53 13.22 -7.33
N ILE A 79 8.36 12.76 -6.09
CA ILE A 79 8.72 13.53 -4.90
C ILE A 79 10.25 13.45 -4.78
#